data_AF-A0A5N5SRC5-F1
#
_entry.id   AF-A0A5N5SRC5-F1
#
_cell.length_a   1.000
_cell.length_b   1.000
_cell.length_c   1.000
_cell.angle_alpha   90.00
_cell.angle_beta   90.00
_cell.angle_gamma   90.00
#
_symmetry.space_group_name_H-M   'P 1'
#
loop_
_entity.id
_entity.type
_entity.pdbx_description
1 polymer ?
#
loop_
_entity_poly.entity_id
_entity_poly.type
_entity_poly.pdbx_seq_one_letter_code
_entity_poly.pdbx_strand_id
1 'polypeptide(L)'
;MGTYKKYFPGGNNLVRVRAQVMMRDDSTGLWVPMGGGGFSNVSVRKRILHTDPDEVEPEYFIYGKRISDQRVVLSCTIKKDFQYNKVMPTFHHWVTGDHKFGLTFQTAADARAFDKGVRLAVDDIREGLNEIPSYRLGLHNHHHHHHHHHLHRYEDDDEVFVLQEV
;
A
#
# COMPACT_ATOMS: atom_id res chain seq x y z
N MET A 1 -2.81 -25.21 10.81
CA MET A 1 -1.91 -24.09 11.16
C MET A 1 -2.61 -22.83 10.70
N GLY A 2 -3.10 -21.99 11.62
CA GLY A 2 -3.77 -20.74 11.26
C GLY A 2 -2.77 -19.75 10.66
N THR A 3 -3.15 -19.06 9.59
CA THR A 3 -2.37 -17.95 9.05
C THR A 3 -2.80 -16.67 9.79
N TYR A 4 -1.83 -15.92 10.31
CA TYR A 4 -2.08 -14.66 10.99
C TYR A 4 -2.06 -13.54 9.96
N LYS A 5 -3.15 -12.77 9.85
CA LYS A 5 -3.17 -11.54 9.02
C LYS A 5 -3.01 -10.31 9.92
N LYS A 6 -2.11 -9.40 9.52
CA LYS A 6 -1.93 -8.09 10.18
C LYS A 6 -3.10 -7.17 9.82
N TYR A 7 -3.84 -6.72 10.82
CA TYR A 7 -4.92 -5.75 10.67
C TYR A 7 -4.58 -4.45 11.38
N PHE A 8 -4.77 -3.32 10.69
CA PHE A 8 -4.74 -1.98 11.28
C PHE A 8 -6.17 -1.59 11.69
N PRO A 9 -6.43 -1.23 12.96
CA PRO A 9 -7.76 -0.86 13.43
C PRO A 9 -8.15 0.52 12.88
N GLY A 10 -8.75 0.55 11.68
CA GLY A 10 -9.15 1.79 11.02
C GLY A 10 -9.72 1.65 9.60
N GLY A 11 -10.06 0.42 9.19
CA GLY A 11 -10.65 0.09 7.90
C GLY A 11 -9.65 0.21 6.75
N ASN A 12 -9.35 -0.90 6.07
CA ASN A 12 -8.74 -0.96 4.73
C ASN A 12 -7.47 -0.12 4.43
N ASN A 13 -6.86 0.55 5.40
CA ASN A 13 -5.73 1.46 5.20
C ASN A 13 -4.45 0.80 5.74
N LEU A 14 -3.41 0.70 4.92
CA LEU A 14 -2.08 0.21 5.35
C LEU A 14 -1.25 1.30 6.02
N VAL A 15 -1.49 2.56 5.66
CA VAL A 15 -0.83 3.74 6.21
C VAL A 15 -1.67 4.97 5.92
N ARG A 16 -1.61 5.97 6.81
CA ARG A 16 -2.16 7.31 6.57
C ARG A 16 -1.19 8.37 7.07
N VAL A 17 -0.93 9.37 6.22
CA VAL A 17 -0.07 10.51 6.52
C VAL A 17 -0.73 11.80 6.05
N ARG A 18 -0.15 12.95 6.42
CA ARG A 18 -0.51 14.25 5.86
C ARG A 18 0.60 14.73 4.94
N ALA A 19 0.29 14.94 3.66
CA ALA A 19 1.26 15.36 2.65
C ALA A 19 0.64 16.30 1.62
N GLN A 20 1.46 17.10 0.95
CA GLN A 20 1.06 17.85 -0.24
C GLN A 20 1.09 16.91 -1.44
N VAL A 21 -0.03 16.79 -2.15
CA VAL A 21 -0.09 16.05 -3.42
C VAL A 21 0.50 16.91 -4.53
N MET A 22 1.40 16.31 -5.30
CA MET A 22 2.13 16.92 -6.41
C MET A 22 1.83 16.16 -7.71
N MET A 23 1.95 16.85 -8.83
CA MET A 23 2.00 16.25 -10.16
C MET A 23 3.17 16.81 -10.95
N ARG A 24 3.67 16.05 -11.91
CA ARG A 24 4.62 16.59 -12.88
C ARG A 24 3.84 17.38 -13.92
N ASP A 25 4.23 18.62 -14.13
CA ASP A 25 3.87 19.38 -15.32
C ASP A 25 4.86 19.02 -16.44
N ASP A 26 4.39 18.34 -17.48
CA ASP A 26 5.25 17.90 -18.57
C ASP A 26 5.68 19.06 -19.51
N SER A 27 5.00 20.21 -19.47
CA SER A 27 5.39 21.38 -20.27
C SER A 27 6.65 22.06 -19.71
N THR A 28 6.74 22.17 -18.38
CA THR A 28 7.86 22.81 -17.68
C THR A 28 8.86 21.81 -17.13
N GLY A 29 8.48 20.54 -17.00
CA GLY A 29 9.26 19.55 -16.27
C GLY A 29 9.38 19.87 -14.78
N LEU A 30 8.43 20.61 -14.19
CA LEU A 30 8.45 20.93 -12.76
C LEU A 30 7.39 20.12 -12.00
N TRP A 31 7.66 19.90 -10.71
CA TRP A 31 6.65 19.36 -9.80
C TRP A 31 5.78 20.50 -9.29
N VAL A 32 4.48 20.41 -9.51
CA VAL A 32 3.52 21.43 -9.11
C VAL A 32 2.47 20.87 -8.13
N PRO A 33 1.97 21.67 -7.18
CA PRO A 33 0.91 21.23 -6.27
C PRO A 33 -0.38 20.92 -7.03
N MET A 34 -0.95 19.75 -6.77
CA MET A 34 -2.18 19.33 -7.45
C MET A 34 -3.42 20.04 -6.85
N GLY A 35 -4.38 20.37 -7.70
CA GLY A 35 -5.69 20.88 -7.28
C GLY A 35 -5.67 22.27 -6.63
N GLY A 36 -4.58 23.03 -6.77
CA GLY A 36 -4.37 24.31 -6.07
C GLY A 36 -3.60 24.19 -4.75
N GLY A 37 -3.04 23.02 -4.45
CA GLY A 37 -2.20 22.81 -3.27
C GLY A 37 -2.98 22.52 -1.98
N GLY A 38 -2.31 22.69 -0.85
CA GLY A 38 -2.80 22.36 0.49
C GLY A 38 -2.53 20.90 0.91
N PHE A 39 -2.38 20.71 2.22
CA PHE A 39 -2.19 19.38 2.79
C PHE A 39 -3.42 18.49 2.60
N SER A 40 -3.14 17.22 2.29
CA SER A 40 -4.14 16.17 2.15
C SER A 40 -3.89 15.06 3.16
N ASN A 41 -4.96 14.43 3.62
CA ASN A 41 -4.87 13.12 4.25
C ASN A 41 -4.67 12.09 3.15
N VAL A 42 -3.47 11.51 3.08
CA VAL A 42 -3.07 10.55 2.05
C VAL A 42 -2.89 9.19 2.68
N SER A 43 -3.46 8.15 2.07
CA SER A 43 -3.43 6.78 2.58
C SER A 43 -3.22 5.78 1.46
N VAL A 44 -2.49 4.70 1.75
CA VAL A 44 -2.51 3.48 0.94
C VAL A 44 -3.66 2.62 1.44
N ARG A 45 -4.57 2.24 0.54
CA ARG A 45 -5.79 1.50 0.86
C ARG A 45 -5.88 0.20 0.09
N LYS A 46 -6.55 -0.80 0.67
CA LYS A 46 -7.00 -2.04 0.05
C LYS A 46 -8.52 -1.97 -0.17
N ARG A 47 -9.01 -2.41 -1.32
CA ARG A 47 -10.43 -2.72 -1.52
C ARG A 47 -10.55 -4.09 -2.19
N ILE A 48 -11.71 -4.69 -2.04
CA ILE A 48 -12.04 -5.98 -2.64
C ILE A 48 -12.89 -5.69 -3.86
N LEU A 49 -12.38 -6.04 -5.03
CA LEU A 49 -13.15 -6.01 -6.27
C LEU A 49 -13.84 -7.36 -6.46
N HIS A 50 -15.08 -7.32 -6.94
CA HIS A 50 -15.80 -8.50 -7.41
C HIS A 50 -15.79 -8.42 -8.92
N THR A 51 -14.87 -9.12 -9.56
CA THR A 51 -14.74 -9.15 -11.03
C THR A 51 -15.66 -10.20 -11.63
N ASP A 52 -15.96 -11.27 -10.88
CA ASP A 52 -16.92 -12.33 -11.17
C ASP A 52 -17.56 -12.77 -9.83
N PRO A 53 -18.80 -13.30 -9.78
CA PRO A 53 -19.39 -13.94 -8.60
C PRO A 53 -18.43 -14.79 -7.74
N ASP A 54 -17.51 -15.53 -8.36
CA ASP A 54 -16.56 -16.41 -7.68
C ASP A 54 -15.13 -15.83 -7.58
N GLU A 55 -14.86 -14.66 -8.18
CA GLU A 55 -13.54 -14.04 -8.19
C GLU A 55 -13.50 -12.74 -7.39
N VAL A 56 -12.65 -12.76 -6.37
CA VAL A 56 -12.35 -11.63 -5.51
C VAL A 56 -10.89 -11.23 -5.71
N GLU A 57 -10.65 -10.05 -6.27
CA GLU A 57 -9.29 -9.51 -6.43
C GLU A 57 -9.06 -8.34 -5.46
N PRO A 58 -8.01 -8.39 -4.64
CA PRO A 58 -7.60 -7.25 -3.83
C PRO A 58 -7.00 -6.16 -4.72
N GLU A 59 -7.58 -4.96 -4.69
CA GLU A 59 -7.02 -3.78 -5.34
C GLU A 59 -6.44 -2.82 -4.30
N TYR A 60 -5.19 -2.44 -4.50
CA TYR A 60 -4.55 -1.40 -3.72
C TYR A 60 -4.53 -0.07 -4.46
N PHE A 61 -4.70 1.02 -3.72
CA PHE A 61 -4.68 2.35 -4.28
C PHE A 61 -4.22 3.40 -3.28
N ILE A 62 -3.58 4.45 -3.79
CA ILE A 62 -3.25 5.65 -3.04
C ILE A 62 -4.43 6.61 -3.15
N TYR A 63 -4.97 7.00 -2.00
CA TYR A 63 -6.09 7.93 -1.89
C TYR A 63 -5.68 9.18 -1.13
N GLY A 64 -5.92 10.36 -1.69
CA GLY A 64 -5.64 11.66 -1.10
C GLY A 64 -6.87 12.55 -1.08
N LYS A 65 -7.32 12.91 0.13
CA LYS A 65 -8.41 13.86 0.35
C LYS A 65 -7.86 15.13 0.98
N ARG A 66 -8.01 16.26 0.31
CA ARG A 66 -7.53 17.56 0.78
C ARG A 66 -8.26 17.98 2.05
N ILE A 67 -7.51 18.50 3.02
CA ILE A 67 -8.03 18.79 4.36
C ILE A 67 -8.97 20.00 4.34
N SER A 68 -8.61 21.06 3.60
CA SER A 68 -9.31 22.34 3.63
C SER A 68 -10.73 22.29 3.09
N ASP A 69 -10.97 21.54 2.02
CA ASP A 69 -12.25 21.51 1.29
C ASP A 69 -12.80 20.10 1.09
N GLN A 70 -12.15 19.10 1.68
CA GLN A 70 -12.58 17.70 1.62
C GLN A 70 -12.66 17.14 0.18
N ARG A 71 -12.02 17.77 -0.81
CA ARG A 71 -12.00 17.25 -2.18
C ARG A 71 -11.02 16.10 -2.32
N VAL A 72 -11.41 15.09 -3.10
CA VAL A 72 -10.49 14.04 -3.52
C VAL A 72 -9.59 14.62 -4.60
N VAL A 73 -8.30 14.70 -4.30
CA VAL A 73 -7.29 15.20 -5.25
C VAL A 73 -6.47 14.07 -5.85
N LEU A 74 -6.39 12.91 -5.17
CA LEU A 74 -5.64 11.76 -5.66
C LEU A 74 -6.43 10.47 -5.45
N SER A 75 -6.55 9.68 -6.51
CA SER A 75 -7.00 8.29 -6.47
C SER A 75 -6.23 7.52 -7.52
N CYS A 76 -5.21 6.78 -7.11
CA CYS A 76 -4.26 6.11 -8.00
C CYS A 76 -4.12 4.64 -7.61
N THR A 77 -4.54 3.73 -8.48
CA THR A 77 -4.31 2.29 -8.29
C THR A 77 -2.81 1.97 -8.29
N ILE A 78 -2.38 1.10 -7.37
CA ILE A 78 -1.04 0.53 -7.29
C ILE A 78 -1.07 -0.76 -8.12
N LYS A 79 -0.21 -0.83 -9.14
CA LYS A 79 -0.09 -2.00 -10.02
C LYS A 79 1.14 -2.85 -9.67
N LYS A 80 1.28 -4.01 -10.29
CA LYS A 80 2.43 -4.92 -10.11
C LYS A 80 3.77 -4.28 -10.48
N ASP A 81 3.74 -3.45 -11.52
CA ASP A 81 4.86 -2.71 -12.08
C ASP A 81 4.98 -1.29 -11.50
N PHE A 82 4.40 -1.05 -10.31
CA PHE A 82 4.41 0.27 -9.68
C PHE A 82 5.83 0.75 -9.39
N GLN A 83 6.23 1.84 -10.05
CA GLN A 83 7.56 2.43 -9.92
C GLN A 83 7.54 3.56 -8.88
N TYR A 84 7.93 3.24 -7.65
CA TYR A 84 8.02 4.20 -6.55
C TYR A 84 9.45 4.70 -6.33
N ASN A 85 9.66 6.01 -6.43
CA ASN A 85 10.96 6.67 -6.42
C ASN A 85 11.10 7.59 -5.21
N LYS A 86 12.22 7.48 -4.50
CA LYS A 86 12.55 8.27 -3.31
C LYS A 86 13.65 9.26 -3.63
N VAL A 87 13.27 10.47 -4.04
CA VAL A 87 14.23 11.48 -4.56
C VAL A 87 14.82 12.33 -3.44
N MET A 88 14.02 12.65 -2.42
CA MET A 88 14.47 13.36 -1.22
C MET A 88 13.83 12.73 0.03
N PRO A 89 14.38 12.97 1.24
CA PRO A 89 13.82 12.42 2.49
C PRO A 89 12.33 12.74 2.70
N THR A 90 11.84 13.83 2.12
CA THR A 90 10.44 14.28 2.21
C THR A 90 9.76 14.39 0.85
N PHE A 91 10.37 13.90 -0.23
CA PHE A 91 9.75 13.91 -1.55
C PHE A 91 9.91 12.59 -2.28
N HIS A 92 8.80 11.90 -2.45
CA HIS A 92 8.71 10.66 -3.21
C HIS A 92 7.72 10.82 -4.37
N HIS A 93 7.90 10.05 -5.43
CA HIS A 93 7.02 10.09 -6.59
C HIS A 93 6.89 8.75 -7.30
N TRP A 94 5.88 8.61 -8.14
CA TRP A 94 5.65 7.42 -8.95
C TRP A 94 5.05 7.78 -10.30
N VAL A 95 5.06 6.79 -11.20
CA VAL A 95 4.52 6.89 -12.56
C VAL A 95 3.39 5.87 -12.70
N THR A 96 2.29 6.26 -13.34
CA THR A 96 1.17 5.38 -13.68
C THR A 96 0.56 5.80 -15.01
N GLY A 97 0.66 4.92 -16.02
CA GLY A 97 0.39 5.32 -17.40
C GLY A 97 1.16 6.58 -17.77
N ASP A 98 0.47 7.58 -18.30
CA ASP A 98 1.06 8.85 -18.71
C ASP A 98 1.18 9.88 -17.56
N HIS A 99 0.72 9.53 -16.36
CA HIS A 99 0.70 10.46 -15.23
C HIS A 99 1.86 10.22 -14.27
N LYS A 100 2.42 11.31 -13.75
CA LYS A 100 3.46 11.29 -12.71
C LYS A 100 2.94 12.04 -11.48
N PHE A 101 2.85 11.33 -10.37
CA PHE A 101 2.34 11.84 -9.11
C PHE A 101 3.44 11.85 -8.05
N GLY A 102 3.38 12.80 -7.13
CA GLY A 102 4.35 12.92 -6.05
C GLY A 102 3.70 13.33 -4.73
N LEU A 103 4.42 13.10 -3.65
CA LEU A 103 4.05 13.55 -2.32
C LEU A 103 5.23 14.30 -1.70
N THR A 104 4.96 15.53 -1.27
CA THR A 104 5.84 16.25 -0.34
C THR A 104 5.33 16.03 1.08
N PHE A 105 6.07 15.25 1.86
CA PHE A 105 5.74 14.89 3.23
C PHE A 105 6.15 15.99 4.21
N GLN A 106 5.45 16.11 5.34
CA GLN A 106 5.83 17.03 6.42
C GLN A 106 7.14 16.62 7.08
N THR A 107 7.35 15.31 7.26
CA THR A 107 8.53 14.77 7.91
C THR A 107 9.11 13.60 7.14
N ALA A 108 10.40 13.34 7.31
CA ALA A 108 11.03 12.14 6.76
C ALA A 108 10.50 10.86 7.40
N ALA A 109 9.97 10.94 8.64
CA ALA A 109 9.32 9.82 9.30
C ALA A 109 8.02 9.43 8.57
N ASP A 110 7.17 10.41 8.24
CA ASP A 110 5.96 10.19 7.43
C ASP A 110 6.30 9.57 6.07
N ALA A 111 7.34 10.07 5.42
CA ALA A 111 7.80 9.56 4.13
C ALA A 111 8.21 8.07 4.21
N ARG A 112 8.95 7.68 5.27
CA ARG A 112 9.34 6.29 5.53
C ARG A 112 8.15 5.40 5.87
N ALA A 113 7.20 5.89 6.67
CA ALA A 113 5.98 5.16 6.98
C ALA A 113 5.17 4.90 5.71
N PHE A 114 5.04 5.91 4.85
CA PHE A 114 4.33 5.79 3.58
C PHE A 114 5.02 4.81 2.62
N ASP A 115 6.35 4.87 2.51
CA ASP A 115 7.16 3.90 1.74
C ASP A 115 6.93 2.45 2.24
N LYS A 116 6.86 2.22 3.55
CA LYS A 116 6.53 0.90 4.11
C LYS A 116 5.13 0.43 3.67
N GLY A 117 4.13 1.30 3.73
CA GLY A 117 2.76 0.98 3.29
C GLY A 117 2.65 0.67 1.80
N VAL A 118 3.38 1.40 0.94
CA VAL A 118 3.44 1.12 -0.50
C VAL A 118 4.12 -0.23 -0.76
N ARG A 119 5.24 -0.53 -0.09
CA ARG A 119 5.92 -1.82 -0.23
C ARG A 119 5.02 -3.00 0.16
N LEU A 120 4.33 -2.91 1.30
CA LEU A 120 3.36 -3.93 1.72
C LEU A 120 2.25 -4.16 0.67
N ALA A 121 1.72 -3.10 0.05
CA ALA A 121 0.74 -3.23 -1.02
C ALA A 121 1.33 -3.93 -2.26
N VAL A 122 2.52 -3.54 -2.70
CA VAL A 122 3.18 -4.13 -3.87
C VAL A 122 3.54 -5.60 -3.62
N ASP A 123 4.02 -5.92 -2.43
CA ASP A 123 4.38 -7.29 -2.06
C ASP A 123 3.14 -8.19 -2.00
N ASP A 124 2.02 -7.74 -1.40
CA ASP A 124 0.75 -8.51 -1.40
C ASP A 124 0.22 -8.77 -2.82
N ILE A 125 0.31 -7.79 -3.72
CA ILE A 125 -0.09 -7.96 -5.13
C ILE A 125 0.80 -9.00 -5.84
N ARG A 126 2.09 -9.10 -5.46
CA ARG A 126 3.02 -10.08 -6.03
C ARG A 126 2.81 -11.47 -5.44
N GLU A 127 2.59 -11.57 -4.14
CA GLU A 127 2.40 -12.83 -3.42
C GLU A 127 1.04 -13.49 -3.72
N GLY A 128 -0.02 -12.69 -3.93
CA GLY A 128 -1.32 -13.19 -4.37
C GLY A 128 -1.33 -13.89 -5.75
N LEU A 129 -0.19 -13.92 -6.45
CA LEU A 129 0.04 -14.73 -7.66
C LEU A 129 0.76 -16.04 -7.39
N ASN A 130 1.46 -16.15 -6.26
CA ASN A 130 2.16 -17.36 -5.84
C ASN A 130 1.21 -18.31 -5.10
N GLU A 131 0.13 -17.79 -4.51
CA GLU A 131 -1.05 -18.56 -4.12
C GLU A 131 -1.97 -18.80 -5.32
N ILE A 132 -1.45 -19.29 -6.47
CA ILE A 132 -2.30 -20.15 -7.29
C ILE A 132 -2.61 -21.34 -6.38
N PRO A 133 -3.87 -21.56 -5.98
CA PRO A 133 -4.17 -22.63 -5.06
C PRO A 133 -3.68 -23.95 -5.65
N SER A 134 -2.88 -24.67 -4.88
CA SER A 134 -2.31 -25.97 -5.23
C SER A 134 -3.37 -27.04 -5.53
N TYR A 135 -4.67 -26.76 -5.39
CA TYR A 135 -5.71 -27.60 -5.96
C TYR A 135 -5.67 -27.70 -7.50
N ARG A 136 -4.92 -26.82 -8.19
CA ARG A 136 -4.74 -26.89 -9.66
C ARG A 136 -3.52 -27.67 -10.15
N LEU A 137 -2.58 -28.09 -9.30
CA LEU A 137 -1.52 -29.03 -9.68
C LEU A 137 -1.42 -30.13 -8.63
N GLY A 138 -2.16 -31.22 -8.85
CA GLY A 138 -2.00 -32.42 -8.04
C GLY A 138 -0.61 -33.03 -8.23
N LEU A 139 0.07 -33.32 -7.12
CA LEU A 139 0.74 -34.59 -6.76
C LEU A 139 1.77 -34.36 -5.62
N HIS A 140 1.51 -34.99 -4.45
CA HIS A 140 2.41 -35.58 -3.41
C HIS A 140 3.82 -34.95 -3.16
N ASN A 141 4.38 -34.79 -1.94
CA ASN A 141 4.26 -35.55 -0.69
C ASN A 141 4.97 -34.81 0.49
N HIS A 142 4.66 -35.22 1.72
CA HIS A 142 5.16 -34.79 3.05
C HIS A 142 6.67 -34.52 3.25
N HIS A 143 7.03 -33.55 4.12
CA HIS A 143 7.68 -33.82 5.42
C HIS A 143 7.77 -32.62 6.39
N HIS A 144 7.55 -32.89 7.68
CA HIS A 144 7.67 -31.97 8.83
C HIS A 144 9.13 -31.56 9.12
N HIS A 145 9.32 -30.32 9.60
CA HIS A 145 10.28 -30.04 10.69
C HIS A 145 9.90 -28.77 11.47
N HIS A 146 9.75 -28.93 12.78
CA HIS A 146 9.63 -27.86 13.77
C HIS A 146 10.98 -27.15 13.94
N HIS A 147 11.00 -25.81 13.96
CA HIS A 147 12.06 -25.04 14.62
C HIS A 147 11.46 -23.90 15.44
N HIS A 148 11.65 -24.00 16.75
CA HIS A 148 11.49 -22.90 17.70
C HIS A 148 12.53 -21.82 17.38
N HIS A 149 12.08 -20.59 17.13
CA HIS A 149 12.92 -19.40 17.29
C HIS A 149 12.22 -18.37 18.17
N HIS A 150 12.78 -18.27 19.37
CA HIS A 150 12.61 -17.20 20.34
C HIS A 150 13.04 -15.87 19.70
N LEU A 151 12.16 -14.86 19.69
CA LEU A 151 12.55 -13.51 19.34
C LEU A 151 11.85 -12.50 20.26
N HIS A 152 12.64 -11.96 21.19
CA HIS A 152 12.43 -10.65 21.79
C HIS A 152 12.15 -9.61 20.71
N ARG A 153 11.06 -8.83 20.82
CA ARG A 153 10.97 -7.54 20.14
C ARG A 153 9.91 -6.62 20.73
N TYR A 154 10.41 -5.47 21.17
CA TYR A 154 9.86 -4.12 21.09
C TYR A 154 8.34 -3.98 20.97
N GLU A 155 7.77 -3.41 22.02
CA GLU A 155 6.43 -2.82 22.06
C GLU A 155 6.28 -1.79 20.92
N ASP A 156 5.40 -2.08 19.98
CA ASP A 156 4.84 -1.11 19.04
C ASP A 156 3.32 -1.33 19.13
N ASP A 157 2.71 -0.60 20.08
CA ASP A 157 1.28 -0.61 20.36
C ASP A 157 0.53 -0.08 19.14
N ASP A 158 -0.14 -0.98 18.40
CA ASP A 158 -1.29 -0.75 17.49
C ASP A 158 -1.51 -1.93 16.50
N GLU A 159 -0.64 -2.97 16.51
CA GLU A 159 -0.80 -4.15 15.64
C GLU A 159 -1.83 -5.16 16.21
N VAL A 160 -2.91 -5.45 15.45
CA VAL A 160 -3.83 -6.54 15.78
C VAL A 160 -3.58 -7.73 14.85
N PHE A 161 -3.20 -8.86 15.43
CA PHE A 161 -3.09 -10.14 14.73
C PHE A 161 -4.41 -10.91 14.87
N VAL A 162 -5.05 -11.24 13.76
CA VAL A 162 -6.27 -12.07 13.77
C VAL A 162 -5.95 -13.45 13.22
N LEU A 163 -6.35 -14.48 13.97
CA LEU A 163 -6.35 -15.88 13.53
C LEU A 163 -7.49 -16.11 12.55
N GLN A 164 -7.20 -16.62 11.37
CA GLN A 164 -8.21 -17.17 10.46
C GLN A 164 -8.07 -18.69 10.45
N GLU A 165 -9.08 -19.40 10.96
CA GLU A 165 -9.18 -20.85 10.81
C GLU A 165 -9.68 -21.17 9.39
N VAL A 166 -9.10 -22.20 8.78
CA VAL A 166 -9.48 -22.75 7.47
C VAL A 166 -10.75 -23.57 7.56
#